data_AF-A0AAV0D680-F1
#
_entry.id   AF-A0AAV0D680-F1
#
_cell.length_a   1.000
_cell.length_b   1.000
_cell.length_c   1.000
_cell.angle_alpha   90.00
_cell.angle_beta   90.00
_cell.angle_gamma   90.00
#
_symmetry.space_group_name_H-M   'P 1'
#
loop_
_entity.id
_entity.type
_entity.pdbx_description
1 polymer ?
#
loop_
_entity_poly.entity_id
_entity_poly.type
_entity_poly.pdbx_seq_one_letter_code
_entity_poly.pdbx_strand_id
1 'polypeptide(L)'
;MMCSEDISLEGLEEELEECKNDDVVANILSEGMKLREYTKGVENNLRQVELDSIQEYIKESDNLVSLHDQIHDCDIILSQMEALLSGFQTEIGSISSDIKILQEKSMDMGLRLKNRKVAESKLSKFVEDIIVPPRMIDIVTDGEVNDEYMRTLEILSKKLKFVEVDPMVKTSQALKDVQPELEKLRQKAVSKVFDFMVQKLYALRKPKTNIQILQQSVLLKYKFIISFLKEHGKEVYLEVRGAYIDTMNKVLSAQFRAYIQALEKLQLDIATSSDLIGVETRSSGLFSRGREPLKNRSAVFALGERINILKEIEEPPLIPHIAEASSKKYPYEVLFRSLHKLLLDTASSEYS
;
A
#
# COMPACT_ATOMS: atom_id res chain seq x y z
N MET A 1 12.63 139.89 -47.24
CA MET A 1 13.33 138.69 -47.70
C MET A 1 12.52 137.51 -47.17
N MET A 2 12.01 136.68 -48.09
CA MET A 2 11.29 135.40 -47.90
C MET A 2 9.92 135.46 -47.22
N CYS A 3 8.91 134.68 -47.57
CA CYS A 3 8.44 134.03 -48.80
C CYS A 3 7.06 133.48 -48.36
N SER A 4 5.97 133.86 -49.02
CA SER A 4 4.65 133.27 -48.80
C SER A 4 4.60 131.89 -49.44
N GLU A 5 4.44 130.83 -48.64
CA GLU A 5 4.11 129.49 -49.16
C GLU A 5 2.59 129.35 -49.25
N ASP A 6 2.10 129.33 -50.49
CA ASP A 6 0.74 128.97 -50.85
C ASP A 6 0.48 127.50 -50.50
N ILE A 7 -0.50 127.24 -49.61
CA ILE A 7 -0.98 125.90 -49.28
C ILE A 7 -2.06 125.55 -50.32
N SER A 8 -1.77 124.56 -51.18
CA SER A 8 -2.71 124.04 -52.17
C SER A 8 -3.89 123.34 -51.49
N LEU A 9 -5.12 123.65 -51.94
CA LEU A 9 -6.40 123.14 -51.41
C LEU A 9 -7.07 122.12 -52.37
N GLU A 10 -6.34 121.62 -53.37
CA GLU A 10 -6.87 120.68 -54.36
C GLU A 10 -6.88 119.24 -53.81
N GLY A 11 -8.07 118.63 -53.69
CA GLY A 11 -8.30 117.27 -53.13
C GLY A 11 -9.17 117.23 -51.88
N LEU A 12 -9.26 118.34 -51.14
CA LEU A 12 -10.10 118.47 -49.94
C LEU A 12 -11.60 118.40 -50.23
N GLU A 13 -12.01 118.70 -51.47
CA GLU A 13 -13.41 118.75 -51.88
C GLU A 13 -14.01 117.34 -52.11
N GLU A 14 -13.19 116.39 -52.57
CA GLU A 14 -13.57 114.97 -52.72
C GLU A 14 -13.67 114.28 -51.35
N GLU A 15 -12.71 114.53 -50.45
CA GLU A 15 -12.72 114.00 -49.08
C GLU A 15 -13.90 114.56 -48.24
N LEU A 16 -14.35 115.80 -48.52
CA LEU A 16 -15.52 116.39 -47.85
C LEU A 16 -16.86 115.79 -48.30
N GLU A 17 -16.99 115.40 -49.58
CA GLU A 17 -18.19 114.73 -50.10
C GLU A 17 -18.31 113.31 -49.55
N GLU A 18 -17.20 112.60 -49.33
CA GLU A 18 -17.20 111.26 -48.73
C GLU A 18 -17.58 111.30 -47.23
N CYS A 19 -17.13 112.32 -46.50
CA CYS A 19 -17.41 112.50 -45.07
C CYS A 19 -18.83 113.04 -44.76
N LYS A 20 -19.59 113.51 -45.76
CA LYS A 20 -20.95 114.05 -45.57
C LYS A 20 -21.98 113.00 -45.13
N ASN A 21 -21.73 111.72 -45.43
CA ASN A 21 -22.65 110.62 -45.16
C ASN A 21 -22.42 109.94 -43.80
N ASP A 22 -21.41 110.36 -43.05
CA ASP A 22 -21.16 109.84 -41.70
C ASP A 22 -21.97 110.65 -40.68
N ASP A 23 -23.01 110.02 -40.11
CA ASP A 23 -23.92 110.62 -39.12
C ASP A 23 -23.17 111.25 -37.93
N VAL A 24 -21.97 110.75 -37.62
CA VAL A 24 -21.12 111.29 -36.56
C VAL A 24 -20.46 112.60 -37.03
N VAL A 25 -19.97 112.66 -38.26
CA VAL A 25 -19.32 113.85 -38.83
C VAL A 25 -20.34 114.97 -39.10
N ALA A 26 -21.53 114.64 -39.57
CA ALA A 26 -22.62 115.60 -39.77
C ALA A 26 -23.07 116.26 -38.46
N ASN A 27 -23.19 115.49 -37.36
CA ASN A 27 -23.50 116.04 -36.05
C ASN A 27 -22.40 116.96 -35.51
N ILE A 28 -21.12 116.58 -35.66
CA ILE A 28 -19.95 117.39 -35.23
C ILE A 28 -19.92 118.76 -35.92
N LEU A 29 -20.22 118.81 -37.22
CA LEU A 29 -20.22 120.05 -38.00
C LEU A 29 -21.41 120.96 -37.67
N SER A 30 -22.57 120.39 -37.32
CA SER A 30 -23.79 121.15 -36.98
C SER A 30 -23.73 121.87 -35.63
N GLU A 31 -22.99 121.34 -34.65
CA GLU A 31 -22.80 121.96 -33.33
C GLU A 31 -21.66 123.01 -33.31
N GLY A 32 -20.96 123.23 -34.44
CA GLY A 32 -19.97 124.30 -34.59
C GLY A 32 -18.70 124.14 -33.72
N MET A 33 -18.46 122.95 -33.17
CA MET A 33 -17.29 122.64 -32.35
C MET A 33 -16.13 122.16 -33.23
N LYS A 34 -14.89 122.59 -32.96
CA LYS A 34 -13.75 122.15 -33.79
C LYS A 34 -13.59 120.63 -33.66
N LEU A 35 -13.34 119.90 -34.76
CA LEU A 35 -13.18 118.42 -34.75
C LEU A 35 -12.20 117.94 -33.65
N ARG A 36 -11.15 118.72 -33.39
CA ARG A 36 -10.15 118.48 -32.33
C ARG A 36 -10.70 118.58 -30.91
N GLU A 37 -11.75 119.36 -30.68
CA GLU A 37 -12.46 119.48 -29.39
C GLU A 37 -13.42 118.29 -29.20
N TYR A 38 -14.06 117.81 -30.28
CA TYR A 38 -14.88 116.59 -30.24
C TYR A 38 -14.04 115.32 -30.04
N THR A 39 -12.90 115.18 -30.74
CA THR A 39 -11.96 114.06 -30.49
C THR A 39 -11.49 114.07 -29.04
N LYS A 40 -11.22 115.24 -28.46
CA LYS A 40 -10.92 115.37 -27.03
C LYS A 40 -12.10 114.98 -26.14
N GLY A 41 -13.34 115.29 -26.54
CA GLY A 41 -14.56 114.86 -25.85
C GLY A 41 -14.74 113.35 -25.87
N VAL A 42 -14.55 112.70 -27.03
CA VAL A 42 -14.61 111.24 -27.18
C VAL A 42 -13.46 110.56 -26.42
N GLU A 43 -12.24 111.11 -26.47
CA GLU A 43 -11.10 110.60 -25.71
C GLU A 43 -11.32 110.73 -24.19
N ASN A 44 -11.98 111.82 -23.75
CA ASN A 44 -12.39 111.98 -22.37
C ASN A 44 -13.51 111.01 -21.98
N ASN A 45 -14.51 110.77 -22.84
CA ASN A 45 -15.56 109.79 -22.60
C ASN A 45 -15.02 108.37 -22.58
N LEU A 46 -14.06 108.05 -23.46
CA LEU A 46 -13.38 106.76 -23.47
C LEU A 46 -12.58 106.58 -22.19
N ARG A 47 -11.80 107.59 -21.77
CA ARG A 47 -11.13 107.57 -20.46
C ARG A 47 -12.11 107.44 -19.31
N GLN A 48 -13.27 108.07 -19.39
CA GLN A 48 -14.32 107.97 -18.36
C GLN A 48 -14.85 106.53 -18.29
N VAL A 49 -15.17 105.91 -19.42
CA VAL A 49 -15.64 104.52 -19.50
C VAL A 49 -14.54 103.53 -19.10
N GLU A 50 -13.29 103.79 -19.46
CA GLU A 50 -12.14 103.00 -19.01
C GLU A 50 -11.98 103.08 -17.50
N LEU A 51 -12.08 104.28 -16.92
CA LEU A 51 -12.03 104.49 -15.48
C LEU A 51 -13.23 103.84 -14.77
N ASP A 52 -14.43 103.96 -15.32
CA ASP A 52 -15.65 103.35 -14.79
C ASP A 52 -15.57 101.81 -14.86
N SER A 53 -15.06 101.26 -15.95
CA SER A 53 -14.84 99.82 -16.12
C SER A 53 -13.76 99.31 -15.18
N ILE A 54 -12.64 100.02 -15.04
CA ILE A 54 -11.60 99.71 -14.06
C ILE A 54 -12.18 99.75 -12.65
N GLN A 55 -13.04 100.73 -12.36
CA GLN A 55 -13.68 100.86 -11.05
C GLN A 55 -14.70 99.74 -10.80
N GLU A 56 -15.41 99.28 -11.81
CA GLU A 56 -16.30 98.11 -11.74
C GLU A 56 -15.50 96.80 -11.55
N TYR A 57 -14.39 96.63 -12.27
CA TYR A 57 -13.47 95.50 -12.07
C TYR A 57 -12.84 95.54 -10.68
N ILE A 58 -12.45 96.71 -10.17
CA ILE A 58 -11.93 96.85 -8.80
C ILE A 58 -13.02 96.52 -7.78
N LYS A 59 -14.27 96.89 -8.05
CA LYS A 59 -15.41 96.61 -7.16
C LYS A 59 -15.78 95.12 -7.14
N GLU A 60 -15.74 94.45 -8.29
CA GLU A 60 -16.01 93.00 -8.41
C GLU A 60 -14.75 92.15 -8.16
N SER A 61 -13.57 92.76 -8.05
CA SER A 61 -12.31 92.08 -7.74
C SER A 61 -12.42 91.27 -6.46
N ASP A 62 -13.05 91.82 -5.42
CA ASP A 62 -13.20 91.13 -4.14
C ASP A 62 -14.09 89.88 -4.26
N ASN A 63 -15.14 89.94 -5.09
CA ASN A 63 -16.01 88.79 -5.37
C ASN A 63 -15.29 87.73 -6.22
N LEU A 64 -14.50 88.15 -7.21
CA LEU A 64 -13.70 87.24 -8.04
C LEU A 64 -12.60 86.55 -7.23
N VAL A 65 -11.94 87.28 -6.34
CA VAL A 65 -10.95 86.74 -5.40
C VAL A 65 -11.62 85.75 -4.45
N SER A 66 -12.78 86.08 -3.88
CA SER A 66 -13.56 85.16 -3.03
C SER A 66 -13.97 83.88 -3.76
N LEU A 67 -14.42 83.97 -5.02
CA LEU A 67 -14.74 82.79 -5.83
C LEU A 67 -13.49 81.96 -6.14
N HIS A 68 -12.37 82.62 -6.46
CA HIS A 68 -11.10 81.95 -6.70
C HIS A 68 -10.63 81.21 -5.43
N ASP A 69 -10.75 81.82 -4.25
CA ASP A 69 -10.42 81.21 -2.98
C ASP A 69 -11.32 79.99 -2.70
N GLN A 70 -12.61 80.06 -3.00
CA GLN A 70 -13.52 78.91 -2.87
C GLN A 70 -13.21 77.77 -3.85
N ILE A 71 -12.84 78.10 -5.09
CA ILE A 71 -12.40 77.11 -6.09
C ILE A 71 -11.09 76.47 -5.62
N HIS A 72 -10.16 77.28 -5.11
CA HIS A 72 -8.90 76.80 -4.57
C HIS A 72 -9.11 75.88 -3.36
N ASP A 73 -10.02 76.23 -2.46
CA ASP A 73 -10.39 75.39 -1.33
C ASP A 73 -11.00 74.06 -1.79
N CYS A 74 -11.86 74.08 -2.82
CA CYS A 74 -12.40 72.86 -3.41
C CYS A 74 -11.30 72.00 -4.06
N ASP A 75 -10.34 72.61 -4.76
CA ASP A 75 -9.20 71.90 -5.33
C ASP A 75 -8.31 71.29 -4.25
N ILE A 76 -8.10 71.99 -3.12
CA ILE A 76 -7.38 71.45 -1.97
C ILE A 76 -8.12 70.22 -1.42
N ILE A 77 -9.44 70.29 -1.25
CA ILE A 77 -10.25 69.17 -0.75
C ILE A 77 -10.20 67.98 -1.73
N LEU A 78 -10.32 68.24 -3.03
CA LEU A 78 -10.23 67.21 -4.06
C LEU A 78 -8.85 66.57 -4.09
N SER A 79 -7.78 67.37 -3.97
CA SER A 79 -6.40 66.87 -3.89
C SER A 79 -6.20 66.00 -2.64
N GLN A 80 -6.77 66.37 -1.50
CA GLN A 80 -6.75 65.55 -0.28
C GLN A 80 -7.50 64.22 -0.46
N MET A 81 -8.68 64.25 -1.10
CA MET A 81 -9.44 63.04 -1.43
C MET A 81 -8.67 62.14 -2.40
N GLU A 82 -8.04 62.71 -3.43
CA GLU A 82 -7.22 61.97 -4.38
C GLU A 82 -6.02 61.32 -3.68
N ALA A 83 -5.30 62.06 -2.85
CA ALA A 83 -4.18 61.53 -2.08
C ALA A 83 -4.60 60.36 -1.17
N LEU A 84 -5.75 60.50 -0.50
CA LEU A 84 -6.29 59.47 0.39
C LEU A 84 -6.75 58.23 -0.40
N LEU A 85 -7.44 58.39 -1.52
CA LEU A 85 -7.87 57.28 -2.38
C LEU A 85 -6.69 56.58 -3.04
N SER A 86 -5.67 57.33 -3.48
CA SER A 86 -4.42 56.77 -4.01
C SER A 86 -3.65 56.00 -2.93
N GLY A 87 -3.65 56.50 -1.69
CA GLY A 87 -3.16 55.77 -0.51
C GLY A 87 -3.91 54.45 -0.31
N PHE A 88 -5.24 54.47 -0.30
CA PHE A 88 -6.03 53.24 -0.17
C PHE A 88 -5.81 52.27 -1.34
N GLN A 89 -5.69 52.76 -2.58
CA GLN A 89 -5.41 51.92 -3.74
C GLN A 89 -4.05 51.23 -3.62
N THR A 90 -3.03 51.95 -3.18
CA THR A 90 -1.68 51.40 -2.99
C THR A 90 -1.64 50.41 -1.84
N GLU A 91 -2.30 50.69 -0.71
CA GLU A 91 -2.42 49.76 0.41
C GLU A 91 -3.18 48.49 0.03
N ILE A 92 -4.33 48.59 -0.65
CA ILE A 92 -5.09 47.42 -1.13
C ILE A 92 -4.27 46.63 -2.16
N GLY A 93 -3.53 47.33 -3.04
CA GLY A 93 -2.61 46.70 -3.98
C GLY A 93 -1.52 45.90 -3.28
N SER A 94 -0.92 46.45 -2.23
CA SER A 94 0.08 45.77 -1.40
C SER A 94 -0.53 44.57 -0.67
N ILE A 95 -1.67 44.75 0.00
CA ILE A 95 -2.34 43.68 0.75
C ILE A 95 -2.77 42.55 -0.18
N SER A 96 -3.30 42.86 -1.37
CA SER A 96 -3.70 41.86 -2.37
C SER A 96 -2.49 41.08 -2.90
N SER A 97 -1.37 41.77 -3.13
CA SER A 97 -0.09 41.14 -3.46
C SER A 97 0.37 40.20 -2.33
N ASP A 98 0.33 40.66 -1.08
CA ASP A 98 0.74 39.85 0.08
C ASP A 98 -0.17 38.62 0.27
N ILE A 99 -1.48 38.77 0.09
CA ILE A 99 -2.45 37.66 0.12
C ILE A 99 -2.12 36.66 -0.99
N LYS A 100 -1.81 37.13 -2.20
CA LYS A 100 -1.44 36.26 -3.32
C LYS A 100 -0.14 35.50 -3.02
N ILE A 101 0.88 36.17 -2.50
CA ILE A 101 2.14 35.54 -2.08
C ILE A 101 1.89 34.49 -0.99
N LEU A 102 1.05 34.81 -0.01
CA LEU A 102 0.69 33.88 1.07
C LEU A 102 -0.06 32.67 0.53
N GLN A 103 -0.98 32.86 -0.42
CA GLN A 103 -1.74 31.79 -1.05
C GLN A 103 -0.82 30.87 -1.88
N GLU A 104 0.07 31.44 -2.69
CA GLU A 104 1.07 30.68 -3.45
C GLU A 104 1.98 29.88 -2.52
N LYS A 105 2.46 30.49 -1.44
CA LYS A 105 3.29 29.82 -0.42
C LYS A 105 2.55 28.70 0.31
N SER A 106 1.27 28.90 0.62
CA SER A 106 0.41 27.89 1.23
C SER A 106 0.21 26.68 0.31
N MET A 107 -0.04 26.93 -0.99
CA MET A 107 -0.16 25.88 -2.00
C MET A 107 1.16 25.10 -2.19
N ASP A 108 2.28 25.79 -2.31
CA ASP A 108 3.61 25.16 -2.40
C ASP A 108 3.90 24.31 -1.16
N MET A 109 3.63 24.82 0.04
CA MET A 109 3.78 24.06 1.28
C MET A 109 2.88 22.82 1.31
N GLY A 110 1.64 22.93 0.85
CA GLY A 110 0.72 21.81 0.71
C GLY A 110 1.26 20.71 -0.22
N LEU A 111 1.83 21.10 -1.35
CA LEU A 111 2.46 20.17 -2.29
C LEU A 111 3.69 19.48 -1.67
N ARG A 112 4.57 20.26 -1.02
CA ARG A 112 5.74 19.70 -0.31
C ARG A 112 5.34 18.71 0.78
N LEU A 113 4.30 19.03 1.55
CA LEU A 113 3.79 18.14 2.59
C LEU A 113 3.22 16.86 2.00
N LYS A 114 2.47 16.94 0.90
CA LYS A 114 1.95 15.75 0.20
C LYS A 114 3.08 14.88 -0.31
N ASN A 115 4.08 15.47 -0.97
CA ASN A 115 5.25 14.74 -1.46
C ASN A 115 6.02 14.08 -0.32
N ARG A 116 6.19 14.78 0.82
CA ARG A 116 6.87 14.23 1.99
C ARG A 116 6.10 13.07 2.62
N LYS A 117 4.77 13.15 2.73
CA LYS A 117 3.93 12.03 3.19
C LYS A 117 4.02 10.80 2.30
N VAL A 118 4.05 10.98 0.97
CA VAL A 118 4.21 9.85 0.05
C VAL A 118 5.59 9.22 0.18
N ALA A 119 6.64 10.03 0.30
CA ALA A 119 8.00 9.54 0.51
C ALA A 119 8.13 8.81 1.86
N GLU A 120 7.60 9.39 2.94
CA GLU A 120 7.55 8.80 4.28
C GLU A 120 6.85 7.44 4.26
N SER A 121 5.68 7.32 3.61
CA SER A 121 4.96 6.05 3.53
C SER A 121 5.76 4.97 2.80
N LYS A 122 6.46 5.33 1.72
CA LYS A 122 7.31 4.38 0.98
C LYS A 122 8.54 3.96 1.80
N LEU A 123 9.17 4.92 2.48
CA LEU A 123 10.33 4.65 3.34
C LEU A 123 9.95 3.83 4.57
N SER A 124 8.80 4.10 5.20
CA SER A 124 8.30 3.32 6.35
C SER A 124 8.13 1.85 5.98
N LYS A 125 7.46 1.57 4.85
CA LYS A 125 7.29 0.20 4.35
C LYS A 125 8.63 -0.51 4.13
N PHE A 126 9.56 0.17 3.47
CA PHE A 126 10.90 -0.36 3.25
C PHE A 126 11.65 -0.66 4.55
N VAL A 127 11.57 0.23 5.53
CA VAL A 127 12.19 0.04 6.85
C VAL A 127 11.52 -1.10 7.61
N GLU A 128 10.18 -1.17 7.60
CA GLU A 128 9.41 -2.25 8.22
C GLU A 128 9.76 -3.62 7.64
N ASP A 129 10.03 -3.70 6.33
CA ASP A 129 10.40 -4.94 5.65
C ASP A 129 11.85 -5.35 5.96
N ILE A 130 12.79 -4.41 6.15
CA ILE A 130 14.20 -4.73 6.42
C ILE A 130 14.51 -4.89 7.91
N ILE A 131 13.85 -4.13 8.79
CA ILE A 131 14.21 -4.09 10.21
C ILE A 131 14.06 -5.46 10.87
N VAL A 132 15.04 -5.86 11.67
CA VAL A 132 14.96 -7.06 12.50
C VAL A 132 14.82 -6.62 13.96
N PRO A 133 13.60 -6.67 14.54
CA PRO A 133 13.40 -6.25 15.93
C PRO A 133 14.17 -7.15 16.91
N PRO A 134 14.74 -6.61 18.01
CA PRO A 134 15.44 -7.43 19.00
C PRO A 134 14.60 -8.58 19.55
N ARG A 135 13.30 -8.34 19.78
CA ARG A 135 12.36 -9.39 20.21
C ARG A 135 12.29 -10.58 19.25
N MET A 136 12.40 -10.34 17.94
CA MET A 136 12.44 -11.42 16.95
C MET A 136 13.72 -12.26 17.11
N ILE A 137 14.84 -11.61 17.41
CA ILE A 137 16.11 -12.29 17.67
C ILE A 137 15.97 -13.17 18.89
N ASP A 138 15.48 -12.63 20.02
CA ASP A 138 15.30 -13.35 21.28
C ASP A 138 14.39 -14.58 21.13
N ILE A 139 13.27 -14.44 20.40
CA ILE A 139 12.36 -15.57 20.14
C ILE A 139 13.05 -16.66 19.31
N VAL A 140 13.83 -16.28 18.30
CA VAL A 140 14.52 -17.25 17.45
C VAL A 140 15.68 -17.92 18.19
N THR A 141 16.48 -17.16 18.95
CA THR A 141 17.64 -17.68 19.68
C THR A 141 17.22 -18.53 20.87
N ASP A 142 16.36 -17.99 21.74
CA ASP A 142 16.12 -18.53 23.08
C ASP A 142 14.68 -19.05 23.27
N GLY A 143 13.72 -18.58 22.47
CA GLY A 143 12.31 -18.98 22.58
C GLY A 143 12.05 -20.45 22.23
N GLU A 144 11.02 -21.06 22.83
CA GLU A 144 10.58 -22.41 22.47
C GLU A 144 9.81 -22.43 21.15
N VAL A 145 9.75 -23.59 20.47
CA VAL A 145 9.02 -23.76 19.19
C VAL A 145 7.51 -23.90 19.45
N ASN A 146 6.90 -22.77 19.78
CA ASN A 146 5.46 -22.61 20.05
C ASN A 146 4.75 -21.87 18.89
N ASP A 147 3.45 -21.62 19.00
CA ASP A 147 2.68 -20.90 17.97
C ASP A 147 3.23 -19.48 17.72
N GLU A 148 3.76 -18.82 18.75
CA GLU A 148 4.43 -17.52 18.62
C GLU A 148 5.72 -17.59 17.81
N TYR A 149 6.50 -18.66 17.98
CA TYR A 149 7.69 -18.92 17.17
C TYR A 149 7.32 -19.13 15.71
N MET A 150 6.24 -19.87 15.43
CA MET A 150 5.75 -20.11 14.07
C MET A 150 5.38 -18.80 13.36
N ARG A 151 4.67 -17.89 14.05
CA ARG A 151 4.36 -16.55 13.51
C ARG A 151 5.64 -15.74 13.26
N THR A 152 6.59 -15.79 14.19
CA THR A 152 7.87 -15.10 14.04
C THR A 152 8.66 -15.66 12.83
N LEU A 153 8.61 -16.97 12.61
CA LEU A 153 9.23 -17.65 11.48
C LEU A 153 8.58 -17.26 10.13
N GLU A 154 7.26 -17.07 10.10
CA GLU A 154 6.56 -16.54 8.92
C GLU A 154 7.02 -15.11 8.57
N ILE A 155 7.16 -14.25 9.58
CA ILE A 155 7.66 -12.88 9.38
C ILE A 155 9.10 -12.93 8.89
N LEU A 156 9.97 -13.75 9.50
CA LEU A 156 11.35 -13.95 9.05
C LEU A 156 11.42 -14.43 7.60
N SER A 157 10.57 -15.39 7.21
CA SER A 157 10.48 -15.87 5.83
C SER A 157 10.11 -14.76 4.84
N LYS A 158 9.14 -13.90 5.18
CA LYS A 158 8.77 -12.74 4.35
C LYS A 158 9.93 -11.77 4.20
N LYS A 159 10.66 -11.48 5.28
CA LYS A 159 11.84 -10.62 5.27
C LYS A 159 12.96 -11.19 4.40
N LEU A 160 13.26 -12.49 4.53
CA LEU A 160 14.25 -13.17 3.70
C LEU A 160 13.88 -13.12 2.21
N LYS A 161 12.62 -13.38 1.86
CA LYS A 161 12.14 -13.29 0.47
C LYS A 161 12.23 -11.87 -0.09
N PHE A 162 11.89 -10.85 0.71
CA PHE A 162 11.99 -9.45 0.28
C PHE A 162 13.43 -9.10 -0.16
N VAL A 163 14.42 -9.57 0.59
CA VAL A 163 15.84 -9.39 0.25
C VAL A 163 16.24 -10.12 -1.03
N GLU A 164 15.68 -11.30 -1.29
CA GLU A 164 16.01 -12.07 -2.50
C GLU A 164 15.40 -11.50 -3.77
N VAL A 165 14.15 -11.02 -3.70
CA VAL A 165 13.31 -10.66 -4.86
C VAL A 165 13.69 -9.32 -5.48
N ASP A 166 14.07 -8.33 -4.68
CA ASP A 166 14.29 -6.97 -5.20
C ASP A 166 15.78 -6.63 -5.39
N PRO A 167 16.30 -6.60 -6.64
CA PRO A 167 17.68 -6.27 -6.91
C PRO A 167 18.05 -4.80 -6.60
N MET A 168 17.08 -3.88 -6.57
CA MET A 168 17.32 -2.49 -6.14
C MET A 168 17.52 -2.38 -4.63
N VAL A 169 16.95 -3.32 -3.86
CA VAL A 169 17.14 -3.37 -2.40
C VAL A 169 18.53 -3.89 -2.07
N LYS A 170 19.08 -4.81 -2.88
CA LYS A 170 20.44 -5.36 -2.73
C LYS A 170 21.57 -4.32 -2.83
N THR A 171 21.33 -3.20 -3.52
CA THR A 171 22.32 -2.12 -3.64
C THR A 171 22.26 -1.12 -2.50
N SER A 172 21.21 -1.17 -1.66
CA SER A 172 21.04 -0.26 -0.53
C SER A 172 22.07 -0.54 0.58
N GLN A 173 22.63 0.54 1.15
CA GLN A 173 23.60 0.44 2.24
C GLN A 173 22.96 -0.11 3.53
N ALA A 174 21.71 0.26 3.80
CA ALA A 174 20.97 -0.23 4.97
C ALA A 174 20.75 -1.75 4.94
N LEU A 175 20.59 -2.33 3.74
CA LEU A 175 20.49 -3.77 3.62
C LEU A 175 21.84 -4.45 3.88
N LYS A 176 22.95 -3.90 3.38
CA LYS A 176 24.28 -4.49 3.61
C LYS A 176 24.62 -4.63 5.09
N ASP A 177 24.15 -3.69 5.92
CA ASP A 177 24.34 -3.73 7.37
C ASP A 177 23.46 -4.79 8.05
N VAL A 178 22.23 -4.99 7.58
CA VAL A 178 21.26 -5.93 8.18
C VAL A 178 21.37 -7.36 7.63
N GLN A 179 21.82 -7.52 6.38
CA GLN A 179 21.99 -8.79 5.69
C GLN A 179 22.77 -9.84 6.50
N PRO A 180 23.93 -9.54 7.13
CA PRO A 180 24.64 -10.55 7.92
C PRO A 180 23.85 -10.99 9.15
N GLU A 181 23.13 -10.08 9.82
CA GLU A 181 22.29 -10.44 10.97
C GLU A 181 21.08 -11.27 10.56
N LEU A 182 20.44 -10.93 9.44
CA LEU A 182 19.33 -11.70 8.88
C LEU A 182 19.77 -13.11 8.46
N GLU A 183 20.96 -13.24 7.89
CA GLU A 183 21.53 -14.53 7.48
C GLU A 183 21.95 -15.40 8.68
N LYS A 184 22.55 -14.81 9.73
CA LYS A 184 22.81 -15.51 11.00
C LYS A 184 21.49 -15.99 11.62
N LEU A 185 20.46 -15.14 11.60
CA LEU A 185 19.14 -15.48 12.13
C LEU A 185 18.50 -16.62 11.35
N ARG A 186 18.63 -16.63 10.01
CA ARG A 186 18.22 -17.74 9.14
C ARG A 186 18.91 -19.03 9.56
N GLN A 187 20.24 -19.03 9.66
CA GLN A 187 21.01 -20.23 10.02
C GLN A 187 20.62 -20.76 11.41
N LYS A 188 20.45 -19.87 12.39
CA LYS A 188 20.02 -20.23 13.75
C LYS A 188 18.61 -20.81 13.76
N ALA A 189 17.68 -20.17 13.04
CA ALA A 189 16.30 -20.65 12.92
C ALA A 189 16.24 -22.04 12.26
N VAL A 190 17.00 -22.24 11.17
CA VAL A 190 17.08 -23.52 10.46
C VAL A 190 17.63 -24.63 11.36
N SER A 191 18.73 -24.39 12.08
CA SER A 191 19.32 -25.36 13.01
C SER A 191 18.36 -25.72 14.15
N LYS A 192 17.70 -24.73 14.76
CA LYS A 192 16.76 -24.96 15.86
C LYS A 192 15.52 -25.73 15.43
N VAL A 193 14.97 -25.38 14.27
CA VAL A 193 13.81 -26.06 13.70
C VAL A 193 14.17 -27.48 13.28
N PHE A 194 15.37 -27.71 12.76
CA PHE A 194 15.89 -29.04 12.47
C PHE A 194 15.94 -29.91 13.73
N ASP A 195 16.61 -29.43 14.79
CA ASP A 195 16.73 -30.18 16.04
C ASP A 195 15.35 -30.52 16.62
N PHE A 196 14.44 -29.53 16.62
CA PHE A 196 13.07 -29.73 17.08
C PHE A 196 12.34 -30.79 16.27
N MET A 197 12.37 -30.72 14.94
CA MET A 197 11.70 -31.69 14.08
C MET A 197 12.29 -33.08 14.27
N VAL A 198 13.61 -33.21 14.25
CA VAL A 198 14.32 -34.47 14.44
C VAL A 198 13.97 -35.10 15.80
N GLN A 199 13.89 -34.31 16.88
CA GLN A 199 13.42 -34.80 18.18
C GLN A 199 11.99 -35.33 18.13
N LYS A 200 11.06 -34.64 17.43
CA LYS A 200 9.68 -35.13 17.24
C LYS A 200 9.65 -36.40 16.41
N LEU A 201 10.51 -36.53 15.40
CA LEU A 201 10.63 -37.76 14.61
C LEU A 201 11.15 -38.92 15.47
N TYR A 202 12.18 -38.71 16.28
CA TYR A 202 12.67 -39.76 17.19
C TYR A 202 11.62 -40.18 18.22
N ALA A 203 10.72 -39.29 18.65
CA ALA A 203 9.62 -39.64 19.54
C ALA A 203 8.68 -40.69 18.94
N LEU A 204 8.52 -40.74 17.60
CA LEU A 204 7.72 -41.77 16.92
C LEU A 204 8.30 -43.19 17.08
N ARG A 205 9.60 -43.32 17.39
CA ARG A 205 10.24 -44.62 17.60
C ARG A 205 9.91 -45.24 18.96
N LYS A 206 9.28 -44.48 19.87
CA LYS A 206 8.96 -45.00 21.21
C LYS A 206 7.88 -46.08 21.11
N PRO A 207 8.08 -47.26 21.75
CA PRO A 207 7.10 -48.34 21.70
C PRO A 207 5.78 -47.92 22.35
N LYS A 208 4.66 -48.50 21.89
CA LYS A 208 3.28 -48.20 22.33
C LYS A 208 2.76 -46.80 21.96
N THR A 209 3.45 -46.07 21.08
CA THR A 209 2.96 -44.80 20.54
C THR A 209 1.93 -45.06 19.44
N ASN A 210 0.76 -44.41 19.51
CA ASN A 210 -0.15 -44.38 18.37
C ASN A 210 0.39 -43.39 17.34
N ILE A 211 1.07 -43.95 16.32
CA ILE A 211 1.75 -43.20 15.25
C ILE A 211 0.78 -42.27 14.53
N GLN A 212 -0.44 -42.76 14.29
CA GLN A 212 -1.51 -42.05 13.57
C GLN A 212 -1.98 -40.80 14.34
N ILE A 213 -2.19 -40.93 15.65
CA ILE A 213 -2.53 -39.79 16.52
C ILE A 213 -1.39 -38.77 16.54
N LEU A 214 -0.13 -39.21 16.61
CA LEU A 214 1.02 -38.28 16.68
C LEU A 214 1.26 -37.55 15.36
N GLN A 215 1.06 -38.22 14.22
CA GLN A 215 1.09 -37.60 12.89
C GLN A 215 0.02 -36.51 12.77
N GLN A 216 -1.22 -36.82 13.13
CA GLN A 216 -2.34 -35.87 12.97
C GLN A 216 -2.33 -34.73 14.00
N SER A 217 -2.03 -35.02 15.27
CA SER A 217 -2.14 -34.02 16.35
C SER A 217 -0.88 -33.18 16.58
N VAL A 218 0.30 -33.69 16.20
CA VAL A 218 1.60 -33.03 16.47
C VAL A 218 2.26 -32.58 15.17
N LEU A 219 2.47 -33.48 14.19
CA LEU A 219 3.25 -33.12 12.99
C LEU A 219 2.51 -32.15 12.06
N LEU A 220 1.20 -32.29 11.89
CA LEU A 220 0.42 -31.39 11.03
C LEU A 220 0.48 -29.93 11.49
N LYS A 221 0.54 -29.68 12.80
CA LYS A 221 0.66 -28.31 13.36
C LYS A 221 1.92 -27.60 12.87
N TYR A 222 2.99 -28.35 12.62
CA TYR A 222 4.29 -27.85 12.19
C TYR A 222 4.50 -27.96 10.67
N LYS A 223 3.44 -28.09 9.87
CA LYS A 223 3.54 -28.12 8.39
C LYS A 223 4.33 -26.94 7.84
N PHE A 224 4.11 -25.73 8.37
CA PHE A 224 4.80 -24.52 7.88
C PHE A 224 6.32 -24.59 8.08
N ILE A 225 6.81 -25.23 9.14
CA ILE A 225 8.25 -25.45 9.38
C ILE A 225 8.89 -26.18 8.20
N ILE A 226 8.22 -27.21 7.67
CA ILE A 226 8.73 -27.97 6.53
C ILE A 226 8.76 -27.12 5.26
N SER A 227 7.73 -26.29 5.04
CA SER A 227 7.72 -25.31 3.95
C SER A 227 8.84 -24.29 4.10
N PHE A 228 9.08 -23.78 5.31
CA PHE A 228 10.17 -22.86 5.61
C PHE A 228 11.55 -23.48 5.30
N LEU A 229 11.80 -24.71 5.74
CA LEU A 229 13.05 -25.41 5.45
C LEU A 229 13.24 -25.63 3.95
N LYS A 230 12.17 -25.96 3.21
CA LYS A 230 12.25 -26.13 1.74
C LYS A 230 12.67 -24.85 1.02
N GLU A 231 12.21 -23.70 1.50
CA GLU A 231 12.51 -22.40 0.90
C GLU A 231 13.90 -21.90 1.31
N HIS A 232 14.17 -21.90 2.62
CA HIS A 232 15.33 -21.23 3.21
C HIS A 232 16.45 -22.17 3.63
N GLY A 233 16.36 -23.47 3.43
CA GLY A 233 17.33 -24.43 3.94
C GLY A 233 17.25 -25.80 3.24
N LYS A 234 17.40 -25.80 1.90
CA LYS A 234 17.17 -26.98 1.05
C LYS A 234 17.95 -28.23 1.49
N GLU A 235 19.20 -28.08 1.91
CA GLU A 235 20.03 -29.19 2.38
C GLU A 235 19.44 -29.82 3.64
N VAL A 236 19.15 -28.98 4.64
CA VAL A 236 18.52 -29.40 5.91
C VAL A 236 17.14 -29.99 5.69
N TYR A 237 16.35 -29.47 4.74
CA TYR A 237 15.08 -30.06 4.34
C TYR A 237 15.23 -31.51 3.84
N LEU A 238 16.24 -31.78 3.01
CA LEU A 238 16.51 -33.13 2.52
C LEU A 238 16.91 -34.08 3.66
N GLU A 239 17.67 -33.58 4.63
CA GLU A 239 18.04 -34.34 5.83
C GLU A 239 16.82 -34.66 6.71
N VAL A 240 15.95 -33.68 7.00
CA VAL A 240 14.71 -33.94 7.76
C VAL A 240 13.82 -34.93 7.03
N ARG A 241 13.71 -34.82 5.70
CA ARG A 241 12.94 -35.77 4.88
C ARG A 241 13.55 -37.17 4.95
N GLY A 242 14.87 -37.30 4.84
CA GLY A 242 15.57 -38.58 5.00
C GLY A 242 15.36 -39.18 6.39
N ALA A 243 15.50 -38.38 7.44
CA ALA A 243 15.26 -38.80 8.82
C ALA A 243 13.81 -39.27 9.05
N TYR A 244 12.82 -38.63 8.41
CA TYR A 244 11.43 -39.09 8.43
C TYR A 244 11.28 -40.44 7.75
N ILE A 245 11.78 -40.58 6.52
CA ILE A 245 11.70 -41.83 5.75
C ILE A 245 12.35 -42.98 6.53
N ASP A 246 13.55 -42.78 7.06
CA ASP A 246 14.26 -43.80 7.84
C ASP A 246 13.52 -44.19 9.10
N THR A 247 12.91 -43.21 9.77
CA THR A 247 12.16 -43.44 11.00
C THR A 247 10.87 -44.20 10.71
N MET A 248 10.09 -43.77 9.72
CA MET A 248 8.85 -44.43 9.33
C MET A 248 9.11 -45.83 8.78
N ASN A 249 10.14 -46.01 7.95
CA ASN A 249 10.53 -47.33 7.46
C ASN A 249 10.84 -48.28 8.63
N LYS A 250 11.64 -47.86 9.61
CA LYS A 250 11.96 -48.67 10.79
C LYS A 250 10.73 -48.99 11.63
N VAL A 251 9.90 -47.99 11.91
CA VAL A 251 8.70 -48.13 12.77
C VAL A 251 7.65 -49.02 12.10
N LEU A 252 7.30 -48.74 10.85
CA LEU A 252 6.33 -49.52 10.08
C LEU A 252 6.84 -50.95 9.84
N SER A 253 8.10 -51.13 9.44
CA SER A 253 8.67 -52.47 9.26
C SER A 253 8.65 -53.29 10.55
N ALA A 254 8.94 -52.68 11.71
CA ALA A 254 8.86 -53.36 12.99
C ALA A 254 7.40 -53.72 13.35
N GLN A 255 6.47 -52.78 13.15
CA GLN A 255 5.04 -53.00 13.40
C GLN A 255 4.48 -54.12 12.52
N PHE A 256 4.72 -54.09 11.20
CA PHE A 256 4.25 -55.12 10.28
C PHE A 256 4.93 -56.47 10.54
N ARG A 257 6.24 -56.50 10.85
CA ARG A 257 6.91 -57.77 11.20
C ARG A 257 6.31 -58.38 12.47
N ALA A 258 6.08 -57.59 13.51
CA ALA A 258 5.44 -58.06 14.74
C ALA A 258 4.00 -58.54 14.49
N TYR A 259 3.26 -57.81 13.65
CA TYR A 259 1.90 -58.18 13.27
C TYR A 259 1.84 -59.48 12.47
N ILE A 260 2.71 -59.66 11.47
CA ILE A 260 2.82 -60.90 10.68
C ILE A 260 3.14 -62.08 11.59
N GLN A 261 4.15 -61.96 12.45
CA GLN A 261 4.50 -63.02 13.41
C GLN A 261 3.36 -63.38 14.36
N ALA A 262 2.53 -62.40 14.74
CA ALA A 262 1.36 -62.65 15.56
C ALA A 262 0.23 -63.32 14.77
N LEU A 263 0.02 -62.96 13.49
CA LEU A 263 -0.94 -63.61 12.60
C LEU A 263 -0.55 -65.05 12.26
N GLU A 264 0.73 -65.34 12.03
CA GLU A 264 1.25 -66.69 11.77
C GLU A 264 0.90 -67.65 12.93
N LYS A 265 0.97 -67.18 14.18
CA LYS A 265 0.54 -67.96 15.35
C LYS A 265 -0.96 -68.28 15.36
N LEU A 266 -1.78 -67.48 14.66
CA LEU A 266 -3.22 -67.68 14.56
C LEU A 266 -3.62 -68.53 13.34
N GLN A 267 -2.65 -68.91 12.50
CA GLN A 267 -2.90 -69.74 11.33
C GLN A 267 -3.39 -71.13 11.73
N LEU A 268 -4.43 -71.57 11.03
CA LEU A 268 -4.94 -72.92 11.07
C LEU A 268 -4.12 -73.80 10.10
N ASP A 269 -3.50 -74.86 10.61
CA ASP A 269 -2.76 -75.81 9.79
C ASP A 269 -3.74 -76.67 8.99
N ILE A 270 -3.79 -76.44 7.67
CA ILE A 270 -4.72 -77.12 6.75
C ILE A 270 -4.20 -78.52 6.39
N ALA A 271 -2.87 -78.71 6.30
CA ALA A 271 -2.21 -79.98 6.06
C ALA A 271 -0.77 -79.96 6.58
N THR A 272 -0.29 -81.09 7.10
CA THR A 272 1.07 -81.32 7.60
C THR A 272 1.84 -82.26 6.66
N SER A 273 3.18 -82.27 6.71
CA SER A 273 4.00 -83.16 5.87
C SER A 273 3.78 -84.66 6.11
N SER A 274 3.10 -85.01 7.20
CA SER A 274 2.63 -86.36 7.51
C SER A 274 1.29 -86.72 6.88
N ASP A 275 0.61 -85.76 6.24
CA ASP A 275 -0.68 -86.01 5.60
C ASP A 275 -0.48 -86.64 4.21
N LEU A 276 -0.85 -87.91 4.10
CA LEU A 276 -0.86 -88.67 2.86
C LEU A 276 -1.95 -88.16 1.92
N ILE A 277 -1.56 -87.57 0.79
CA ILE A 277 -2.46 -87.18 -0.30
C ILE A 277 -2.76 -88.45 -1.11
N GLY A 278 -3.92 -89.05 -0.85
CA GLY A 278 -4.37 -90.27 -1.53
C GLY A 278 -4.25 -91.51 -0.66
N VAL A 279 -5.23 -91.70 0.23
CA VAL A 279 -5.52 -93.02 0.79
C VAL A 279 -6.75 -93.52 0.06
N GLU A 280 -6.62 -94.58 -0.76
CA GLU A 280 -7.78 -95.35 -1.21
C GLU A 280 -8.53 -95.83 0.04
N THR A 281 -9.81 -95.47 0.16
CA THR A 281 -10.68 -95.83 1.29
C THR A 281 -11.09 -97.30 1.23
N ARG A 282 -10.13 -98.21 1.08
CA ARG A 282 -10.31 -99.66 1.12
C ARG A 282 -9.16 -100.35 1.85
N SER A 283 -9.04 -100.08 3.14
CA SER A 283 -8.43 -101.05 4.05
C SER A 283 -9.05 -100.92 5.44
N SER A 284 -9.96 -101.85 5.74
CA SER A 284 -10.37 -102.16 7.11
C SER A 284 -9.27 -102.99 7.75
N GLY A 285 -8.41 -102.35 8.55
CA GLY A 285 -7.36 -102.99 9.33
C GLY A 285 -7.67 -102.87 10.81
N LEU A 286 -7.79 -104.01 11.50
CA LEU A 286 -8.38 -104.17 12.84
C LEU A 286 -7.52 -103.68 14.03
N PHE A 287 -6.44 -102.94 13.79
CA PHE A 287 -5.59 -102.39 14.86
C PHE A 287 -4.98 -101.04 14.46
N SER A 288 -5.65 -99.94 14.80
CA SER A 288 -5.02 -98.62 14.86
C SER A 288 -5.64 -97.80 15.98
N ARG A 289 -4.82 -97.59 17.01
CA ARG A 289 -5.06 -96.80 18.22
C ARG A 289 -5.50 -95.39 17.82
N GLY A 290 -6.62 -94.93 18.37
CA GLY A 290 -7.32 -93.71 17.98
C GLY A 290 -6.40 -92.50 17.84
N ARG A 291 -6.15 -92.09 16.60
CA ARG A 291 -5.99 -90.69 16.26
C ARG A 291 -7.34 -90.24 15.74
N GLU A 292 -7.90 -89.20 16.36
CA GLU A 292 -9.11 -88.57 15.85
C GLU A 292 -8.95 -88.33 14.34
N PRO A 293 -9.85 -88.85 13.50
CA PRO A 293 -9.81 -88.54 12.09
C PRO A 293 -10.05 -87.03 11.97
N LEU A 294 -9.06 -86.30 11.45
CA LEU A 294 -9.22 -84.89 11.08
C LEU A 294 -10.52 -84.75 10.28
N LYS A 295 -11.48 -84.01 10.83
CA LYS A 295 -12.89 -84.06 10.45
C LYS A 295 -13.18 -83.70 8.99
N ASN A 296 -12.22 -83.18 8.21
CA ASN A 296 -12.44 -82.91 6.79
C ASN A 296 -11.15 -82.99 5.96
N ARG A 297 -10.70 -84.21 5.61
CA ARG A 297 -9.59 -84.41 4.67
C ARG A 297 -9.88 -83.94 3.23
N SER A 298 -11.16 -83.80 2.85
CA SER A 298 -11.58 -83.17 1.58
C SER A 298 -11.66 -81.64 1.64
N ALA A 299 -11.55 -81.01 2.83
CA ALA A 299 -11.70 -79.56 2.99
C ALA A 299 -10.43 -78.74 2.71
N VAL A 300 -9.30 -79.40 2.45
CA VAL A 300 -8.09 -78.71 1.99
C VAL A 300 -8.38 -77.95 0.69
N PHE A 301 -9.09 -78.60 -0.23
CA PHE A 301 -9.49 -78.05 -1.54
C PHE A 301 -10.97 -77.65 -1.62
N ALA A 302 -11.79 -77.92 -0.60
CA ALA A 302 -13.17 -77.45 -0.59
C ALA A 302 -13.24 -75.95 -0.26
N LEU A 303 -13.93 -75.20 -1.11
CA LEU A 303 -14.08 -73.75 -0.97
C LEU A 303 -14.97 -73.35 0.22
N GLY A 304 -15.97 -74.16 0.59
CA GLY A 304 -16.81 -73.93 1.78
C GLY A 304 -17.31 -72.47 1.93
N GLU A 305 -17.19 -71.92 3.13
CA GLU A 305 -17.55 -70.53 3.46
C GLU A 305 -16.46 -69.49 3.09
N ARG A 306 -15.38 -69.88 2.37
CA ARG A 306 -14.30 -68.94 2.01
C ARG A 306 -14.77 -67.78 1.13
N ILE A 307 -15.92 -67.93 0.46
CA ILE A 307 -16.60 -66.86 -0.29
C ILE A 307 -16.96 -65.65 0.60
N ASN A 308 -17.19 -65.85 1.90
CA ASN A 308 -17.57 -64.77 2.81
C ASN A 308 -16.41 -63.79 3.05
N ILE A 309 -15.16 -64.24 2.91
CA ILE A 309 -13.97 -63.38 3.01
C ILE A 309 -14.01 -62.27 1.95
N LEU A 310 -14.56 -62.56 0.76
CA LEU A 310 -14.74 -61.58 -0.31
C LEU A 310 -15.90 -60.61 -0.04
N LYS A 311 -16.86 -60.98 0.81
CA LYS A 311 -17.94 -60.09 1.25
C LYS A 311 -17.49 -59.19 2.40
N GLU A 312 -16.52 -59.67 3.18
CA GLU A 312 -15.97 -59.01 4.38
C GLU A 312 -14.68 -58.23 4.08
N ILE A 313 -14.40 -57.85 2.83
CA ILE A 313 -13.16 -57.16 2.44
C ILE A 313 -12.94 -55.87 3.25
N GLU A 314 -14.01 -55.12 3.50
CA GLU A 314 -13.96 -53.82 4.19
C GLU A 314 -13.96 -53.89 5.71
N GLU A 315 -14.13 -55.08 6.29
CA GLU A 315 -14.10 -55.23 7.73
C GLU A 315 -12.73 -54.83 8.31
N PRO A 316 -12.68 -54.42 9.59
CA PRO A 316 -11.42 -54.06 10.24
C PRO A 316 -10.44 -55.24 10.28
N PRO A 317 -9.13 -54.98 10.26
CA PRO A 317 -8.11 -56.03 10.36
C PRO A 317 -8.20 -56.74 11.71
N LEU A 318 -7.84 -58.02 11.74
CA LEU A 318 -7.78 -58.81 12.97
C LEU A 318 -6.85 -58.17 14.00
N ILE A 319 -7.29 -58.14 15.26
CA ILE A 319 -6.47 -57.68 16.38
C ILE A 319 -5.83 -58.91 17.04
N PRO A 320 -4.51 -59.16 16.88
CA PRO A 320 -3.92 -60.45 17.22
C PRO A 320 -4.06 -60.83 18.70
N HIS A 321 -3.92 -59.86 19.61
CA HIS A 321 -4.07 -60.09 21.05
C HIS A 321 -5.49 -60.53 21.45
N ILE A 322 -6.53 -60.03 20.76
CA ILE A 322 -7.93 -60.42 21.02
C ILE A 322 -8.20 -61.81 20.44
N ALA A 323 -7.70 -62.06 19.23
CA ALA A 323 -7.82 -63.35 18.56
C ALA A 323 -7.13 -64.47 19.35
N GLU A 324 -5.92 -64.22 19.86
CA GLU A 324 -5.15 -65.15 20.71
C GLU A 324 -5.90 -65.48 22.01
N ALA A 325 -6.47 -64.47 22.68
CA ALA A 325 -7.30 -64.68 23.88
C ALA A 325 -8.55 -65.55 23.61
N SER A 326 -9.11 -65.46 22.40
CA SER A 326 -10.25 -66.28 22.00
C SER A 326 -9.90 -67.71 21.57
N SER A 327 -8.60 -68.06 21.50
CA SER A 327 -8.08 -69.36 21.04
C SER A 327 -8.61 -69.82 19.67
N LYS A 328 -9.08 -68.88 18.83
CA LYS A 328 -9.57 -69.16 17.48
C LYS A 328 -8.41 -69.17 16.49
N LYS A 329 -8.38 -70.19 15.64
CA LYS A 329 -7.47 -70.30 14.49
C LYS A 329 -8.20 -69.90 13.21
N TYR A 330 -7.48 -69.28 12.27
CA TYR A 330 -8.05 -68.74 11.04
C TYR A 330 -7.40 -69.35 9.79
N PRO A 331 -8.17 -69.52 8.69
CA PRO A 331 -7.61 -69.82 7.38
C PRO A 331 -6.63 -68.73 6.92
N TYR A 332 -5.66 -69.10 6.09
CA TYR A 332 -4.63 -68.18 5.59
C TYR A 332 -5.24 -66.97 4.85
N GLU A 333 -6.33 -67.17 4.12
CA GLU A 333 -7.01 -66.13 3.36
C GLU A 333 -7.52 -64.98 4.26
N VAL A 334 -7.97 -65.28 5.48
CA VAL A 334 -8.43 -64.28 6.45
C VAL A 334 -7.24 -63.48 7.00
N LEU A 335 -6.12 -64.17 7.28
CA LEU A 335 -4.88 -63.53 7.71
C LEU A 335 -4.32 -62.61 6.62
N PHE A 336 -4.32 -63.11 5.37
CA PHE A 336 -3.90 -62.36 4.19
C PHE A 336 -4.76 -61.10 3.99
N ARG A 337 -6.09 -61.22 4.07
CA ARG A 337 -7.03 -60.08 4.02
C ARG A 337 -6.70 -59.05 5.10
N SER A 338 -6.55 -59.49 6.35
CA SER A 338 -6.26 -58.62 7.48
C SER A 338 -4.91 -57.89 7.35
N LEU A 339 -3.89 -58.54 6.82
CA LEU A 339 -2.61 -57.90 6.53
C LEU A 339 -2.76 -56.80 5.46
N HIS A 340 -3.46 -57.09 4.36
CA HIS A 340 -3.65 -56.14 3.27
C HIS A 340 -4.54 -54.96 3.68
N LYS A 341 -5.59 -55.21 4.47
CA LYS A 341 -6.44 -54.14 5.01
C LYS A 341 -5.66 -53.22 5.95
N LEU A 342 -4.86 -53.78 6.87
CA LEU A 342 -4.00 -52.98 7.74
C LEU A 342 -2.99 -52.14 6.94
N LEU A 343 -2.40 -52.72 5.89
CA LEU A 343 -1.49 -52.00 4.99
C LEU A 343 -2.19 -50.83 4.29
N LEU A 344 -3.38 -51.08 3.72
CA LEU A 344 -4.18 -50.07 3.04
C LEU A 344 -4.59 -48.93 3.99
N ASP A 345 -5.08 -49.26 5.18
CA ASP A 345 -5.51 -48.28 6.18
C ASP A 345 -4.31 -47.43 6.64
N THR A 346 -3.15 -48.06 6.86
CA THR A 346 -1.90 -47.36 7.24
C THR A 346 -1.44 -46.41 6.13
N ALA A 347 -1.42 -46.88 4.88
CA ALA A 347 -1.00 -46.06 3.74
C ALA A 347 -1.97 -44.88 3.50
N SER A 348 -3.28 -45.10 3.65
CA SER A 348 -4.30 -44.08 3.47
C SER A 348 -4.29 -43.03 4.59
N SER A 349 -3.91 -43.43 5.80
CA SER A 349 -3.85 -42.56 6.96
C SER A 349 -2.76 -41.48 6.90
N GLU A 350 -1.69 -41.69 6.13
CA GLU A 350 -0.64 -40.66 5.98
C GLU A 350 -1.10 -39.46 5.13
N TYR A 351 -2.14 -39.65 4.31
CA TYR A 351 -2.67 -38.65 3.39
C TYR A 351 -3.98 -38.01 3.86
N SER A 352 -4.56 -38.49 4.96
CA SER A 352 -5.83 -38.03 5.55
C SER A 352 -5.60 -37.33 6.88
#